data_AF-A0A2V2AA03-F1
#
_entry.id   AF-A0A2V2AA03-F1
#
_cell.length_a   1.000
_cell.length_b   1.000
_cell.length_c   1.000
_cell.angle_alpha   90.00
_cell.angle_beta   90.00
_cell.angle_gamma   90.00
#
_symmetry.space_group_name_H-M   'P 1'
#
loop_
_entity.id
_entity.type
_entity.pdbx_description
1 polymer ?
#
loop_
_entity_poly.entity_id
_entity_poly.type
_entity_poly.pdbx_seq_one_letter_code
_entity_poly.pdbx_strand_id
1 'polypeptide(L)'
;MTVKELTQEARHAEALKKYVLDAPELMDEIKDLPADDQKDQIQWAFEDEAEAQGLQPWELTLKYTSTPEEYEAARLALHKEAAEVLGVEWEEYCEMNNLVV
;
A
#
# COMPACT_ATOMS: atom_id res chain seq x y z
N MET A 1 -11.34 0.15 -21.46
CA MET A 1 -9.91 -0.16 -21.25
C MET A 1 -9.89 -1.34 -20.30
N THR A 2 -9.21 -2.43 -20.63
CA THR A 2 -9.14 -3.61 -19.74
C THR A 2 -8.25 -3.26 -18.55
N VAL A 3 -8.87 -2.90 -17.43
CA VAL A 3 -8.20 -2.85 -16.13
C VAL A 3 -7.73 -4.28 -15.89
N LYS A 4 -6.43 -4.52 -16.01
CA LYS A 4 -5.86 -5.81 -15.66
C LYS A 4 -6.03 -5.91 -14.15
N GLU A 5 -6.99 -6.72 -13.68
CA GLU A 5 -7.15 -6.98 -12.25
C GLU A 5 -5.89 -7.71 -11.75
N LEU A 6 -4.93 -6.92 -11.28
CA LEU A 6 -3.77 -7.40 -10.56
C LEU A 6 -4.24 -7.84 -9.16
N THR A 7 -3.77 -9.00 -8.71
CA THR A 7 -3.96 -9.44 -7.32
C THR A 7 -3.28 -8.45 -6.37
N GLN A 8 -3.67 -8.45 -5.09
CA GLN A 8 -3.08 -7.55 -4.09
C GLN A 8 -1.56 -7.71 -4.00
N GLU A 9 -1.05 -8.94 -4.00
CA GLU A 9 0.40 -9.22 -4.07
C GLU A 9 1.06 -8.64 -5.33
N ALA A 10 0.43 -8.80 -6.49
CA ALA A 10 0.99 -8.28 -7.74
C ALA A 10 1.01 -6.75 -7.77
N ARG A 11 -0.02 -6.09 -7.21
CA ARG A 11 -0.04 -4.64 -7.01
C ARG A 11 1.06 -4.21 -6.05
N HIS A 12 1.24 -4.91 -4.94
CA HIS A 12 2.27 -4.59 -3.96
C HIS A 12 3.68 -4.69 -4.56
N ALA A 13 3.97 -5.77 -5.29
CA ALA A 13 5.25 -5.92 -5.98
C ALA A 13 5.48 -4.84 -7.06
N GLU A 14 4.43 -4.33 -7.70
CA GLU A 14 4.54 -3.19 -8.63
C GLU A 14 4.77 -1.86 -7.87
N ALA A 15 4.12 -1.67 -6.73
CA ALA A 15 4.31 -0.49 -5.89
C ALA A 15 5.76 -0.39 -5.38
N LEU A 16 6.33 -1.48 -4.86
CA LEU A 16 7.74 -1.51 -4.43
C LEU A 16 8.70 -1.13 -5.56
N LYS A 17 8.44 -1.61 -6.79
CA LYS A 17 9.25 -1.26 -7.97
C LYS A 17 9.17 0.22 -8.33
N LYS A 18 8.04 0.89 -8.06
CA LYS A 18 7.91 2.33 -8.28
C LYS A 18 8.55 3.12 -7.13
N TYR A 19 8.33 2.68 -5.89
CA TYR A 19 8.90 3.27 -4.70
C TYR A 19 10.43 3.36 -4.74
N VAL A 20 11.13 2.30 -5.17
CA VAL A 20 12.60 2.33 -5.29
C VAL A 20 13.13 3.34 -6.31
N LEU A 21 12.29 3.79 -7.26
CA LEU A 21 12.65 4.86 -8.20
C LEU A 21 12.52 6.24 -7.55
N ASP A 22 11.62 6.37 -6.58
CA ASP A 22 11.36 7.61 -5.83
C ASP A 22 12.24 7.73 -4.57
N ALA A 23 12.87 6.62 -4.13
CA ALA A 23 13.80 6.56 -2.99
C ALA A 23 15.23 6.14 -3.40
N PRO A 24 15.94 6.94 -4.24
CA PRO A 24 17.29 6.61 -4.67
C PRO A 24 18.30 6.56 -3.51
N GLU A 25 18.09 7.34 -2.45
CA GLU A 25 18.92 7.32 -1.25
C GLU A 25 18.90 5.96 -0.54
N LEU A 26 17.72 5.36 -0.38
CA LEU A 26 17.56 4.03 0.20
C LEU A 26 18.34 2.99 -0.61
N MET A 27 18.24 3.06 -1.94
CA MET A 27 18.95 2.13 -2.82
C MET A 27 20.47 2.25 -2.68
N ASP A 28 20.98 3.47 -2.45
CA ASP A 28 22.39 3.71 -2.23
C ASP A 28 22.87 3.22 -0.85
N GLU A 29 22.00 3.23 0.16
CA GLU A 29 22.27 2.72 1.51
C GLU A 29 22.32 1.18 1.54
N ILE A 30 21.43 0.51 0.80
CA ILE A 30 21.30 -0.95 0.84
C ILE A 30 22.13 -1.68 -0.22
N LYS A 31 22.83 -0.96 -1.11
CA LYS A 31 23.53 -1.54 -2.29
C LYS A 31 24.53 -2.64 -1.98
N ASP A 32 25.16 -2.59 -0.81
CA ASP A 32 26.18 -3.55 -0.37
C ASP A 32 25.59 -4.75 0.41
N LEU A 33 24.27 -4.74 0.66
CA LEU A 33 23.57 -5.84 1.33
C LEU A 33 23.30 -7.01 0.37
N PRO A 34 23.13 -8.24 0.87
CA PRO A 34 22.60 -9.36 0.10
C PRO A 34 21.24 -9.05 -0.54
N ALA A 35 20.94 -9.67 -1.68
CA ALA A 35 19.72 -9.37 -2.44
C ALA A 35 18.42 -9.68 -1.68
N ASP A 36 18.42 -10.63 -0.76
CA ASP A 36 17.25 -10.91 0.08
C ASP A 36 17.10 -9.84 1.17
N ASP A 37 18.18 -9.48 1.86
CA ASP A 37 18.20 -8.37 2.82
C ASP A 37 17.78 -7.04 2.17
N GLN A 38 18.18 -6.77 0.92
CA GLN A 38 17.72 -5.58 0.19
C GLN A 38 16.20 -5.55 0.01
N LYS A 39 15.57 -6.70 -0.29
CA LYS A 39 14.11 -6.76 -0.44
C LYS A 39 13.42 -6.47 0.90
N ASP A 40 13.93 -7.03 1.98
CA ASP A 40 13.38 -6.80 3.32
C ASP A 40 13.53 -5.32 3.72
N GLN A 41 14.67 -4.68 3.42
CA GLN A 41 14.86 -3.25 3.66
C GLN A 41 13.90 -2.38 2.83
N ILE A 42 13.69 -2.73 1.55
CA ILE A 42 12.73 -2.02 0.70
C ILE A 42 11.31 -2.17 1.26
N GLN A 43 10.95 -3.36 1.72
CA GLN A 43 9.66 -3.64 2.33
C GLN A 43 9.45 -2.78 3.59
N TRP A 44 10.41 -2.79 4.50
CA TRP A 44 10.34 -2.02 5.74
C TRP A 44 10.30 -0.52 5.49
N ALA A 45 11.15 -0.01 4.59
CA ALA A 45 11.14 1.40 4.24
C ALA A 45 9.80 1.83 3.61
N PHE A 46 9.18 0.97 2.82
CA PHE A 46 7.85 1.22 2.26
C PHE A 46 6.75 1.24 3.35
N GLU A 47 6.85 0.37 4.35
CA GLU A 47 5.93 0.35 5.50
C GLU A 47 6.09 1.58 6.38
N ASP A 48 7.33 1.99 6.67
CA ASP A 48 7.66 3.22 7.40
C ASP A 48 7.15 4.46 6.65
N GLU A 49 7.29 4.51 5.32
CA GLU A 49 6.76 5.60 4.50
C GLU A 49 5.23 5.66 4.55
N ALA A 50 4.56 4.50 4.55
CA ALA A 50 3.11 4.45 4.70
C ALA A 50 2.69 5.00 6.08
N GLU A 51 3.35 4.56 7.15
CA GLU A 51 3.10 5.05 8.51
C GLU A 51 3.36 6.56 8.64
N ALA A 52 4.45 7.07 8.06
CA ALA A 52 4.79 8.50 8.05
C ALA A 52 3.71 9.36 7.35
N GLN A 53 3.03 8.80 6.34
CA GLN A 53 1.89 9.44 5.68
C GLN A 53 0.54 9.20 6.39
N GLY A 54 0.52 8.44 7.49
CA GLY A 54 -0.71 8.04 8.19
C GLY A 54 -1.56 7.04 7.40
N LEU A 55 -0.92 6.20 6.57
CA LEU A 55 -1.56 5.22 5.70
C LEU A 55 -1.19 3.80 6.13
N GLN A 56 -2.06 2.85 5.80
CA GLN A 56 -1.70 1.44 5.81
C GLN A 56 -0.81 1.12 4.58
N PRO A 57 0.10 0.12 4.66
CA PRO A 57 0.95 -0.26 3.53
C PRO A 57 0.18 -0.63 2.25
N TRP A 58 -1.01 -1.23 2.40
CA TRP A 58 -1.87 -1.53 1.26
C TRP A 58 -2.50 -0.26 0.65
N GLU A 59 -2.73 0.80 1.43
CA GLU A 59 -3.21 2.09 0.90
C GLU A 59 -2.10 2.76 0.11
N LEU A 60 -0.86 2.79 0.63
CA LEU A 60 0.28 3.30 -0.12
C LEU A 60 0.48 2.52 -1.43
N THR A 61 0.30 1.19 -1.39
CA THR A 61 0.33 0.33 -2.58
C THR A 61 -0.68 0.77 -3.64
N LEU A 62 -1.92 1.11 -3.24
CA LEU A 62 -2.91 1.62 -4.18
C LEU A 62 -2.50 2.98 -4.76
N LYS A 63 -1.92 3.89 -3.96
CA LYS A 63 -1.44 5.19 -4.47
C LYS A 63 -0.39 5.04 -5.57
N TYR A 64 0.52 4.07 -5.45
CA TYR A 64 1.53 3.80 -6.48
C TYR A 64 0.98 3.08 -7.72
N THR A 65 -0.16 2.39 -7.61
CA THR A 65 -0.68 1.50 -8.68
C THR A 65 -1.97 1.98 -9.33
N SER A 66 -2.61 3.01 -8.77
CA SER A 66 -3.92 3.49 -9.19
C SER A 66 -3.88 4.98 -9.51
N THR A 67 -4.77 5.45 -10.37
CA THR A 67 -5.06 6.89 -10.47
C THR A 67 -5.76 7.39 -9.20
N PRO A 68 -5.79 8.71 -8.93
CA PRO A 68 -6.50 9.25 -7.76
C PRO A 68 -7.98 8.84 -7.69
N GLU A 69 -8.66 8.76 -8.83
CA GLU A 69 -10.06 8.35 -8.93
C GLU A 69 -10.25 6.86 -8.59
N GLU A 70 -9.36 6.01 -9.10
CA GLU A 70 -9.36 4.57 -8.80
C GLU A 70 -8.93 4.28 -7.36
N TYR A 71 -8.03 5.11 -6.81
CA TYR A 71 -7.52 4.98 -5.45
C TYR A 71 -8.65 5.07 -4.44
N GLU A 72 -9.46 6.14 -4.46
CA GLU A 72 -10.55 6.32 -3.49
C GLU A 72 -11.60 5.20 -3.58
N ALA A 73 -11.94 4.79 -4.81
CA ALA A 73 -12.88 3.70 -5.03
C ALA A 73 -12.35 2.35 -4.49
N ALA A 74 -11.09 2.02 -4.79
CA ALA A 74 -10.46 0.78 -4.33
C ALA A 74 -10.21 0.79 -2.82
N ARG A 75 -9.83 1.94 -2.26
CA ARG A 75 -9.61 2.15 -0.84
C ARG A 75 -10.88 1.87 -0.04
N LEU A 76 -12.00 2.46 -0.46
CA LEU A 76 -13.29 2.24 0.20
C LEU A 76 -13.74 0.78 0.09
N ALA A 77 -13.54 0.14 -1.07
CA ALA A 77 -13.92 -1.25 -1.27
C ALA A 77 -13.14 -2.21 -0.34
N LEU A 78 -11.83 -2.03 -0.22
CA LEU A 78 -10.99 -2.85 0.65
C LEU A 78 -11.28 -2.64 2.14
N HIS A 79 -11.57 -1.41 2.56
CA HIS A 79 -12.01 -1.15 3.93
C HIS A 79 -13.34 -1.83 4.25
N LYS A 80 -14.29 -1.85 3.30
CA LYS A 80 -15.56 -2.57 3.48
C LYS A 80 -15.35 -4.08 3.59
N GLU A 81 -14.51 -4.65 2.74
CA GLU A 81 -14.12 -6.07 2.83
C GLU A 81 -13.45 -6.39 4.18
N ALA A 82 -12.57 -5.50 4.67
CA ALA A 82 -11.94 -5.65 5.97
C ALA A 82 -12.96 -5.59 7.12
N ALA A 83 -13.93 -4.69 7.07
CA ALA A 83 -15.02 -4.60 8.05
C ALA A 83 -15.84 -5.90 8.07
N GLU A 84 -16.21 -6.43 6.89
CA GLU A 84 -16.94 -7.70 6.76
C GLU A 84 -16.14 -8.89 7.33
N VAL A 85 -14.84 -8.97 7.03
CA VAL A 85 -13.96 -10.04 7.54
C VAL A 85 -13.79 -9.97 9.05
N LEU A 86 -13.71 -8.75 9.61
CA LEU A 86 -13.62 -8.54 11.05
C LEU A 86 -14.98 -8.69 11.74
N GLY A 87 -16.09 -8.75 10.99
CA GLY A 87 -17.45 -8.78 11.54
C GLY A 87 -17.82 -7.50 12.26
N VAL A 88 -17.24 -6.36 11.86
CA VAL A 88 -17.49 -5.03 12.42
C VAL A 88 -18.43 -4.28 11.49
N GLU A 89 -19.43 -3.60 12.06
CA GLU A 89 -20.35 -2.77 11.27
C GLU A 89 -19.59 -1.64 10.58
N TRP A 90 -20.02 -1.27 9.37
CA TRP A 90 -19.30 -0.30 8.54
C TRP A 90 -19.09 1.04 9.25
N GLU A 91 -20.10 1.52 9.98
CA GLU A 91 -20.05 2.76 10.74
C GLU A 91 -19.00 2.70 11.86
N GLU A 92 -18.97 1.61 12.63
CA GLU A 92 -17.98 1.37 13.69
C GLU A 92 -16.56 1.25 13.11
N TYR A 93 -16.41 0.53 12.00
CA TYR A 93 -15.13 0.40 11.30
C TYR A 93 -14.62 1.76 10.80
N CYS A 94 -15.50 2.62 10.27
CA CYS A 94 -15.12 3.97 9.82
C CYS A 94 -14.63 4.84 10.97
N GLU A 95 -15.30 4.81 12.12
CA GLU A 95 -14.87 5.53 13.31
C GLU A 95 -13.48 5.07 13.78
N MET A 96 -13.22 3.76 13.75
CA MET A 96 -11.93 3.19 14.13
C MET A 96 -10.79 3.55 13.17
N ASN A 97 -11.08 3.62 11.87
CA ASN A 97 -10.08 3.84 10.81
C ASN A 97 -10.06 5.30 10.29
N ASN A 98 -10.76 6.21 10.98
CA ASN A 98 -10.85 7.63 10.63
C ASN A 98 -11.29 7.87 9.17
N LEU A 99 -12.26 7.07 8.70
CA LEU A 99 -12.83 7.16 7.35
C LEU A 99 -14.03 8.10 7.34
N VAL A 100 -14.09 8.98 6.34
CA VAL A 100 -15.24 9.86 6.11
C VAL A 100 -16.30 9.08 5.35
N VAL A 101 -17.47 8.89 5.97
CA VAL A 101 -18.68 8.28 5.38
C VAL A 101 -19.45 9.26 4.50
#